data_AF-A0A6L8G8M6-F1
#
_entry.id   AF-A0A6L8G8M6-F1
#
_cell.length_a   1.000
_cell.length_b   1.000
_cell.length_c   1.000
_cell.angle_alpha   90.00
_cell.angle_beta   90.00
_cell.angle_gamma   90.00
#
_symmetry.space_group_name_H-M   'P 1'
#
loop_
_entity.id
_entity.type
_entity.pdbx_description
1 polymer ?
#
loop_
_entity_poly.entity_id
_entity_poly.type
_entity_poly.pdbx_seq_one_letter_code
_entity_poly.pdbx_strand_id
1 'polypeptide(L)'
;YNGYPLDLGAEFVIATNNYRASGGGYFPGADGSTIVFEAPDTNRDVIVRYIVDQGTIDPAADANWSFKELPGTSVLFDTGPKSVDVVSDVKGVRIAPAGEGEDGFVRYRIDL
;
A
#
# COMPACT_ATOMS: atom_id res chain seq x y z
N TYR A 1 14.45 -10.43 -1.67
CA TYR A 1 13.80 -11.30 -0.68
C TYR A 1 14.69 -11.41 0.56
N ASN A 2 14.13 -11.29 1.77
CA ASN A 2 14.90 -11.32 3.04
C ASN A 2 16.14 -10.39 3.07
N GLY A 3 16.00 -9.17 2.55
CA GLY A 3 17.11 -8.20 2.48
C GLY A 3 18.03 -8.34 1.27
N TYR A 4 17.88 -9.37 0.43
CA TYR A 4 18.66 -9.56 -0.80
C TYR A 4 17.88 -9.14 -2.04
N PRO A 5 18.53 -8.90 -3.19
CA PRO A 5 17.85 -8.80 -4.48
C PRO A 5 16.98 -10.04 -4.74
N LEU A 6 15.93 -9.86 -5.55
CA LEU A 6 15.09 -10.98 -5.97
C LEU A 6 15.82 -11.82 -7.02
N ASP A 7 15.82 -13.14 -6.86
CA ASP A 7 16.14 -14.05 -7.97
C ASP A 7 14.94 -14.12 -8.91
N LEU A 8 15.15 -13.71 -10.17
CA LEU A 8 14.07 -13.66 -11.16
C LEU A 8 13.66 -15.05 -11.67
N GLY A 9 14.44 -16.09 -11.38
CA GLY A 9 14.08 -17.48 -11.67
C GLY A 9 13.36 -18.18 -10.51
N ALA A 10 13.27 -17.54 -9.34
CA ALA A 10 12.64 -18.14 -8.17
C ALA A 10 11.11 -18.10 -8.26
N GLU A 11 10.46 -19.15 -7.76
CA GLU A 11 9.00 -19.24 -7.65
C GLU A 11 8.54 -18.79 -6.26
N PHE A 12 7.42 -18.05 -6.22
CA PHE A 12 6.82 -17.56 -4.98
C PHE A 12 5.33 -17.86 -4.96
N VAL A 13 4.82 -18.24 -3.79
CA VAL A 13 3.38 -18.25 -3.52
C VAL A 13 2.98 -16.88 -3.02
N ILE A 14 2.03 -16.24 -3.69
CA ILE A 14 1.51 -14.93 -3.34
C ILE A 14 0.10 -15.10 -2.76
N ALA A 15 -0.12 -14.60 -1.55
CA ALA A 15 -1.46 -14.48 -0.99
C ALA A 15 -2.12 -13.20 -1.50
N THR A 16 -3.32 -13.32 -2.09
CA THR A 16 -4.09 -12.19 -2.60
C THR A 16 -5.58 -12.48 -2.53
N ASN A 17 -6.42 -11.47 -2.81
CA ASN A 17 -7.87 -11.66 -2.88
C ASN A 17 -8.32 -12.26 -4.21
N ASN A 18 -9.54 -12.83 -4.22
CA ASN A 18 -10.12 -13.46 -5.40
C ASN A 18 -10.26 -12.51 -6.61
N TYR A 19 -10.58 -11.23 -6.38
CA TYR A 19 -10.65 -10.23 -7.46
C TYR A 19 -9.33 -10.13 -8.22
N ARG A 20 -8.21 -10.02 -7.50
CA ARG A 20 -6.88 -9.93 -8.13
C ARG A 20 -6.43 -11.24 -8.75
N ALA A 21 -6.67 -12.37 -8.08
CA ALA A 21 -6.28 -13.69 -8.56
C ALA A 21 -6.98 -14.10 -9.89
N SER A 22 -8.18 -13.57 -10.13
CA SER A 22 -9.04 -13.91 -11.28
C SER A 22 -9.00 -12.89 -12.43
N GLY A 23 -7.99 -12.01 -12.47
CA GLY A 23 -7.78 -11.06 -13.57
C GLY A 23 -8.18 -9.62 -13.28
N GLY A 24 -8.67 -9.33 -12.07
CA GLY A 24 -9.05 -7.98 -11.66
C GLY A 24 -7.92 -6.97 -11.79
N GLY A 25 -8.18 -5.91 -12.56
CA GLY A 25 -7.20 -4.86 -12.84
C GLY A 25 -6.04 -5.28 -13.75
N TYR A 26 -6.21 -6.34 -14.54
CA TYR A 26 -5.26 -6.78 -15.59
C TYR A 26 -3.84 -7.02 -15.07
N PHE A 27 -3.72 -7.62 -13.89
CA PHE A 27 -2.42 -7.84 -13.27
C PHE A 27 -1.69 -9.03 -13.94
N PRO A 28 -0.46 -8.85 -14.43
CA PRO A 28 0.26 -9.91 -15.13
C PRO A 28 0.40 -11.18 -14.28
N GLY A 29 0.09 -12.33 -14.87
CA GLY A 29 0.20 -13.64 -14.23
C GLY A 29 -0.88 -13.94 -13.20
N ALA A 30 -1.89 -13.09 -13.01
CA ALA A 30 -3.01 -13.30 -12.09
C ALA A 30 -4.35 -13.33 -12.85
N ASP A 31 -4.43 -14.16 -13.89
CA ASP A 31 -5.61 -14.33 -14.77
C ASP A 31 -6.42 -15.60 -14.43
N GLY A 32 -6.20 -16.18 -13.24
CA GLY A 32 -6.76 -17.44 -12.79
C GLY A 32 -5.89 -18.66 -13.08
N SER A 33 -4.96 -18.60 -14.03
CA SER A 33 -4.13 -19.75 -14.41
C SER A 33 -3.08 -20.16 -13.37
N THR A 34 -2.75 -19.24 -12.45
CA THR A 34 -1.73 -19.41 -11.41
C THR A 34 -2.31 -19.67 -10.01
N ILE A 35 -3.62 -19.90 -9.91
CA ILE A 35 -4.27 -20.23 -8.64
C ILE A 35 -3.89 -21.66 -8.24
N VAL A 36 -3.04 -21.77 -7.22
CA VAL A 36 -2.63 -23.07 -6.63
C VAL A 36 -3.46 -23.45 -5.40
N PHE A 37 -4.16 -22.49 -4.79
CA PHE A 37 -5.00 -22.70 -3.62
C PHE A 37 -6.09 -21.62 -3.52
N GLU A 38 -7.33 -22.04 -3.32
CA GLU A 38 -8.48 -21.16 -3.08
C GLU A 38 -9.03 -21.42 -1.67
N ALA A 39 -8.84 -20.45 -0.77
CA ALA A 39 -9.35 -20.54 0.59
C ALA A 39 -10.86 -20.22 0.63
N PRO A 40 -11.66 -20.92 1.44
CA PRO A 40 -13.08 -20.62 1.61
C PRO A 40 -13.34 -19.39 2.49
N ASP A 41 -12.32 -18.96 3.25
CA ASP A 41 -12.43 -17.86 4.21
C ASP A 41 -12.53 -16.51 3.50
N THR A 42 -13.46 -15.66 3.96
CA THR A 42 -13.54 -14.29 3.45
C THR A 42 -12.42 -13.44 4.05
N ASN A 43 -12.02 -12.36 3.35
CA ASN A 43 -11.04 -11.41 3.90
C ASN A 43 -11.43 -10.90 5.30
N ARG A 44 -12.74 -10.71 5.55
CA ARG A 44 -13.23 -10.26 6.84
C ARG A 44 -13.01 -11.32 7.92
N ASP A 45 -13.33 -12.58 7.63
CA ASP A 45 -13.17 -13.67 8.60
C ASP A 45 -11.70 -13.88 8.96
N VAL A 46 -10.79 -13.80 7.98
CA VAL A 46 -9.35 -13.88 8.20
C VAL A 46 -8.87 -12.76 9.13
N ILE A 47 -9.28 -11.51 8.88
CA ILE A 47 -8.89 -10.35 9.72
C ILE A 47 -9.47 -10.48 11.13
N VAL A 48 -10.75 -10.84 11.26
CA VAL A 48 -11.40 -11.00 12.58
C VAL A 48 -10.70 -12.08 13.37
N ARG A 49 -10.44 -13.24 12.76
CA ARG A 49 -9.72 -14.33 13.42
C ARG A 49 -8.33 -13.90 13.87
N TYR A 50 -7.60 -13.17 13.03
CA TYR A 50 -6.29 -12.62 13.38
C TYR A 50 -6.36 -11.69 14.59
N ILE A 51 -7.31 -10.75 14.62
CA ILE A 51 -7.48 -9.82 15.75
C ILE A 51 -7.84 -10.57 17.04
N VAL A 52 -8.75 -11.55 16.97
CA VAL A 52 -9.14 -12.36 18.13
C VAL A 52 -7.95 -13.16 18.67
N ASP A 53 -7.15 -13.76 17.78
CA ASP A 53 -5.99 -14.56 18.13
C ASP A 53 -4.86 -13.72 18.75
N GLN A 54 -4.56 -12.57 18.15
CA GLN A 54 -3.51 -11.67 18.65
C GLN A 54 -3.95 -10.85 19.88
N GLY A 55 -5.26 -10.60 20.04
CA GLY A 55 -5.87 -9.81 21.10
C GLY A 55 -5.64 -8.30 20.95
N THR A 56 -4.36 -7.87 20.88
CA THR A 56 -3.97 -6.48 20.61
C THR A 56 -3.19 -6.43 19.30
N ILE A 57 -3.56 -5.50 18.42
CA ILE A 57 -2.86 -5.26 17.15
C ILE A 57 -2.32 -3.83 17.11
N ASP A 58 -1.13 -3.66 16.53
CA ASP A 58 -0.48 -2.37 16.33
C ASP A 58 -0.02 -2.23 14.86
N PRO A 59 -0.97 -2.07 13.91
CA PRO A 59 -0.62 -1.91 12.51
C PRO A 59 0.04 -0.54 12.29
N ALA A 60 1.20 -0.54 11.65
CA ALA A 60 1.93 0.68 11.32
C ALA A 60 2.25 0.75 9.83
N ALA A 61 2.16 1.96 9.25
CA ALA A 61 2.77 2.27 7.97
C ALA A 61 4.28 2.49 8.19
N ASP A 62 5.07 1.44 8.00
CA ASP A 62 6.48 1.36 8.38
C ASP A 62 7.46 1.76 7.26
N ALA A 63 6.95 2.25 6.13
CA ALA A 63 7.73 2.61 4.94
C ALA A 63 8.55 1.43 4.35
N ASN A 64 7.96 0.24 4.34
CA ASN A 64 8.53 -0.97 3.73
C ASN A 64 8.66 -0.95 2.19
N TRP A 65 8.22 0.11 1.51
CA TRP A 65 8.48 0.38 0.10
C TRP A 65 8.66 1.89 -0.11
N SER A 66 9.28 2.28 -1.23
CA SER A 66 9.46 3.68 -1.61
C SER A 66 9.34 3.86 -3.11
N PHE A 67 9.00 5.09 -3.53
CA PHE A 67 9.12 5.50 -4.92
C PHE A 67 10.60 5.64 -5.29
N LYS A 68 10.93 5.29 -6.53
CA LYS A 68 12.25 5.58 -7.09
C LYS A 68 12.29 7.05 -7.49
N GLU A 69 13.15 7.83 -6.84
CA GLU A 69 13.34 9.26 -7.13
C GLU A 69 13.65 9.51 -8.62
N LEU A 70 12.95 10.45 -9.25
CA LEU A 70 13.16 10.89 -10.63
C LEU A 70 13.44 12.41 -10.69
N PRO A 71 14.45 12.86 -11.47
CA PRO A 71 14.85 14.27 -11.48
C PRO A 71 13.70 15.24 -11.75
N GLY A 72 13.47 16.18 -10.82
CA GLY A 72 12.46 17.22 -10.96
C GLY A 72 11.01 16.75 -10.89
N THR A 73 10.77 15.53 -10.38
CA THR A 73 9.42 14.95 -10.33
C THR A 73 8.77 15.25 -8.98
N SER A 74 7.50 15.66 -9.04
CA SER A 74 6.70 15.86 -7.83
C SER A 74 5.22 15.65 -8.15
N VAL A 75 4.44 15.34 -7.12
CA VAL A 75 2.99 15.27 -7.19
C VAL A 75 2.36 16.22 -6.18
N LEU A 76 1.24 16.82 -6.54
CA LEU A 76 0.40 17.59 -5.63
C LEU A 76 -0.79 16.73 -5.21
N PHE A 77 -1.16 16.80 -3.95
CA PHE A 77 -2.38 16.17 -3.45
C PHE A 77 -3.05 17.06 -2.41
N ASP A 78 -4.38 16.99 -2.38
CA ASP A 78 -5.20 17.73 -1.44
C ASP A 78 -5.76 16.74 -0.41
N THR A 79 -5.74 17.11 0.86
CA THR A 79 -6.33 16.29 1.95
C THR A 79 -6.97 17.17 3.01
N GLY A 80 -7.75 16.55 3.91
CA GLY A 80 -8.54 17.25 4.89
C GLY A 80 -7.69 18.16 5.81
N PRO A 81 -8.27 19.24 6.37
CA PRO A 81 -7.53 20.25 7.12
C PRO A 81 -6.83 19.72 8.37
N LYS A 82 -7.32 18.63 8.98
CA LYS A 82 -6.67 17.95 10.11
C LYS A 82 -5.35 17.25 9.75
N SER A 83 -5.01 17.16 8.46
CA SER A 83 -3.73 16.63 8.01
C SER A 83 -2.54 17.40 8.57
N VAL A 84 -2.69 18.71 8.85
CA VAL A 84 -1.62 19.55 9.40
C VAL A 84 -1.08 18.99 10.72
N ASP A 85 -1.91 18.27 11.47
CA ASP A 85 -1.55 17.69 12.78
C ASP A 85 -0.76 16.38 12.66
N VAL A 86 -0.81 15.71 11.51
CA VAL A 86 -0.32 14.33 11.33
C VAL A 86 0.58 14.15 10.10
N VAL A 87 0.70 15.15 9.22
CA VAL A 87 1.46 15.02 7.97
C VAL A 87 2.94 14.74 8.22
N SER A 88 3.48 15.24 9.34
CA SER A 88 4.85 14.95 9.77
C SER A 88 5.08 13.50 10.17
N ASP A 89 4.02 12.74 10.47
CA ASP A 89 4.12 11.35 10.90
C ASP A 89 4.17 10.38 9.72
N VAL A 90 3.88 10.86 8.50
CA VAL A 90 3.93 10.07 7.28
C VAL A 90 5.38 9.74 6.94
N LYS A 91 5.70 8.45 6.90
CA LYS A 91 7.03 7.93 6.56
C LYS A 91 7.08 7.51 5.09
N GLY A 92 8.29 7.40 4.54
CA GLY A 92 8.53 6.85 3.20
C GLY A 92 8.46 7.86 2.05
N VAL A 93 7.99 9.09 2.30
CA VAL A 93 7.96 10.19 1.33
C VAL A 93 8.29 11.52 2.00
N ARG A 94 8.81 12.49 1.23
CA ARG A 94 8.99 13.87 1.71
C ARG A 94 7.77 14.68 1.34
N ILE A 95 7.07 15.24 2.33
CA ILE A 95 5.87 16.04 2.14
C ILE A 95 6.16 17.48 2.52
N ALA A 96 5.83 18.43 1.63
CA ALA A 96 5.95 19.86 1.88
C ALA A 96 4.59 20.55 1.68
N PRO A 97 4.25 21.59 2.48
CA PRO A 97 3.09 22.42 2.21
C PRO A 97 3.15 23.05 0.82
N ALA A 98 2.03 23.09 0.12
CA ALA A 98 1.91 23.66 -1.22
C ALA A 98 0.69 24.60 -1.37
N GLY A 99 0.17 25.09 -0.24
CA GLY A 99 -0.88 26.10 -0.17
C GLY A 99 -2.24 25.52 0.20
N GLU A 100 -3.29 26.26 -0.15
CA GLU A 100 -4.68 25.84 0.06
C GLU A 100 -5.15 24.98 -1.11
N GLY A 101 -5.84 23.89 -0.78
CA GLY A 101 -6.60 23.08 -1.73
C GLY A 101 -7.99 23.64 -1.94
N GLU A 102 -8.76 23.01 -2.83
CA GLU A 102 -10.16 23.39 -3.06
C GLU A 102 -11.04 23.00 -1.86
N ASP A 103 -12.19 23.68 -1.69
CA ASP A 103 -13.21 23.38 -0.67
C ASP A 103 -12.68 23.29 0.78
N GLY A 104 -11.64 24.06 1.11
CA GLY A 104 -11.04 24.10 2.45
C GLY A 104 -10.09 22.93 2.76
N PHE A 105 -9.69 22.17 1.75
CA PHE A 105 -8.61 21.19 1.85
C PHE A 105 -7.25 21.89 1.95
N VAL A 106 -6.24 21.16 2.42
CA VAL A 106 -4.84 21.60 2.43
C VAL A 106 -4.11 20.90 1.29
N ARG A 107 -3.33 21.66 0.53
CA ARG A 107 -2.53 21.14 -0.57
C ARG A 107 -1.09 20.88 -0.12
N TYR A 108 -0.59 19.69 -0.45
CA TYR A 108 0.79 19.29 -0.23
C TYR A 108 1.48 18.87 -1.52
N ARG A 109 2.81 18.89 -1.49
CA ARG A 109 3.70 18.36 -2.51
C ARG A 109 4.44 17.15 -1.95
N ILE A 110 4.56 16.10 -2.75
CA ILE A 110 5.50 15.00 -2.54
C ILE A 110 6.59 15.08 -3.60
N ASP A 111 7.85 15.05 -3.18
CA ASP A 111 8.99 14.91 -4.09
C ASP A 111 9.19 13.42 -4.43
N LEU A 112 9.30 13.12 -5.72
CA LEU A 112 9.32 11.76 -6.29
C LEU A 112 10.45 11.55 -7.28
#